data_AF-A0A0E2LN41-F1
#
_entry.id   AF-A0A0E2LN41-F1
#
_cell.length_a   1.000
_cell.length_b   1.000
_cell.length_c   1.000
_cell.angle_alpha   90.00
_cell.angle_beta   90.00
_cell.angle_gamma   90.00
#
_symmetry.space_group_name_H-M   'P 1'
#
loop_
_entity.id
_entity.type
_entity.pdbx_description
1 polymer ?
#
loop_
_entity_poly.entity_id
_entity_poly.type
_entity_poly.pdbx_seq_one_letter_code
_entity_poly.pdbx_strand_id
1 'polypeptide(L)'
;QRELTEGNTVKLGQIGTFRVAVPSKYVETEKEVNASILKKPKIQFYINRTLSAVAENIRFAVYRNGQKVDDTTSPSTPSEGGGEQPGGSGGL
;
A
#
# COMPACT_ATOMS: atom_id res chain seq x y z
N GLN A 1 20.39 12.72 -18.20
CA GLN A 1 19.01 13.21 -18.40
C GLN A 1 18.36 13.44 -17.03
N ARG A 2 17.74 14.60 -16.76
CA ARG A 2 17.13 14.98 -15.46
C ARG A 2 15.60 15.02 -15.52
N GLU A 3 14.99 14.17 -16.35
CA GLU A 3 13.56 14.21 -16.68
C GLU A 3 12.63 14.29 -15.46
N LEU A 4 12.83 13.45 -14.44
CA LEU A 4 11.98 13.47 -13.25
C LEU A 4 12.19 14.70 -12.37
N THR A 5 13.37 15.33 -12.41
CA THR A 5 13.64 16.57 -11.66
C THR A 5 12.86 17.75 -12.24
N GLU A 6 12.54 17.70 -13.53
CA GLU A 6 11.74 18.70 -14.26
C GLU A 6 10.24 18.42 -14.20
N GLY A 7 9.83 17.33 -13.53
CA GLY A 7 8.42 16.90 -13.49
C GLY A 7 7.98 16.11 -14.71
N ASN A 8 8.88 15.81 -15.65
CA ASN A 8 8.55 15.06 -16.85
C ASN A 8 8.20 13.61 -16.51
N THR A 9 7.32 13.04 -17.32
CA THR A 9 6.95 11.64 -17.23
C THR A 9 8.00 10.78 -17.94
N VAL A 10 8.51 9.75 -17.26
CA VAL A 10 9.51 8.84 -17.84
C VAL A 10 8.88 7.48 -18.09
N LYS A 11 8.73 7.12 -19.36
CA LYS A 11 8.23 5.81 -19.79
C LYS A 11 9.37 4.79 -19.81
N LEU A 12 9.22 3.71 -19.06
CA LEU A 12 10.13 2.57 -19.07
C LEU A 12 9.57 1.47 -19.96
N GLY A 13 9.81 1.59 -21.27
CA GLY A 13 9.44 0.58 -22.26
C GLY A 13 7.98 0.10 -22.14
N GLN A 14 7.80 -1.22 -22.03
CA GLN A 14 6.50 -1.87 -21.84
C GLN A 14 6.16 -2.14 -20.37
N ILE A 15 7.07 -1.84 -19.45
CA ILE A 15 6.99 -2.18 -18.03
C ILE A 15 6.06 -1.20 -17.32
N GLY A 16 6.26 0.10 -17.54
CA GLY A 16 5.50 1.11 -16.83
C GLY A 16 6.01 2.52 -17.03
N THR A 17 5.56 3.40 -16.15
CA THR A 17 5.81 4.84 -16.25
C THR A 17 6.09 5.44 -14.88
N PHE A 18 7.19 6.17 -14.76
CA PHE A 18 7.47 7.01 -13.60
C PHE A 18 6.88 8.40 -13.79
N ARG A 19 6.22 8.92 -12.76
CA ARG A 19 5.71 10.29 -12.72
C ARG A 19 5.92 10.93 -11.35
N VAL A 20 6.12 12.25 -11.35
CA VAL A 20 6.06 13.06 -10.13
C VAL A 20 4.58 13.26 -9.78
N ALA A 21 4.22 13.04 -8.52
CA ALA A 21 2.89 13.32 -8.01
C ALA A 21 2.98 14.24 -6.79
N VAL A 22 2.13 15.26 -6.77
CA VAL A 22 1.97 16.17 -5.63
C VAL A 22 0.56 15.97 -5.06
N PRO A 23 0.39 15.06 -4.08
CA PRO A 23 -0.93 14.82 -3.51
C PRO A 23 -1.38 16.03 -2.68
N SER A 24 -2.67 16.30 -2.66
CA SER A 24 -3.26 17.33 -1.80
C SER A 24 -4.00 16.72 -0.61
N LYS A 25 -4.35 17.57 0.36
CA LYS A 25 -5.44 17.32 1.31
C LYS A 25 -6.76 17.68 0.63
N TYR A 26 -7.83 16.97 1.01
CA TYR A 26 -9.18 17.35 0.62
C TYR A 26 -9.59 18.61 1.38
N VAL A 27 -10.30 19.50 0.71
CA VAL A 27 -10.93 20.69 1.29
C VAL A 27 -12.33 20.81 0.71
N GLU A 28 -13.29 21.30 1.50
CA GLU A 28 -14.70 21.32 1.13
C GLU A 28 -15.06 22.54 0.28
N THR A 29 -14.37 23.66 0.49
CA THR A 29 -14.69 24.92 -0.18
C THR A 29 -13.55 25.40 -1.08
N GLU A 30 -13.91 26.11 -2.14
CA GLU A 30 -12.93 26.67 -3.09
C GLU A 30 -11.99 27.68 -2.42
N LYS A 31 -12.47 28.42 -1.41
CA LYS A 31 -11.68 29.41 -0.67
C LYS A 31 -10.52 28.79 0.11
N GLU A 32 -10.64 27.52 0.47
CA GLU A 32 -9.60 26.78 1.20
C GLU A 32 -8.53 26.19 0.27
N VAL A 33 -8.76 26.22 -1.05
CA VAL A 33 -7.80 25.71 -2.04
C VAL A 33 -6.61 26.67 -2.14
N ASN A 34 -5.52 26.30 -1.47
CA ASN A 34 -4.27 27.04 -1.53
C ASN A 34 -3.05 26.10 -1.41
N ALA A 35 -1.84 26.62 -1.65
CA ALA A 35 -0.62 25.79 -1.70
C ALA A 35 -0.34 25.00 -0.41
N SER A 36 -0.83 25.42 0.76
CA SER A 36 -0.62 24.71 2.02
C SER A 36 -1.33 23.35 2.09
N ILE A 37 -2.31 23.10 1.21
CA ILE A 37 -2.99 21.81 1.14
C ILE A 37 -2.15 20.76 0.39
N LEU A 38 -1.13 21.20 -0.37
CA LEU A 38 -0.23 20.31 -1.09
C LEU A 38 0.70 19.60 -0.10
N LYS A 39 0.85 18.30 -0.28
CA LYS A 39 1.76 17.44 0.50
C LYS A 39 3.10 17.33 -0.21
N LYS A 40 4.08 16.71 0.47
CA LYS A 40 5.41 16.45 -0.09
C LYS A 40 5.29 15.69 -1.43
N PRO A 41 5.95 16.17 -2.50
CA PRO A 41 6.01 15.45 -3.77
C PRO A 41 6.62 14.06 -3.61
N LYS A 42 6.14 13.11 -4.41
CA LYS A 42 6.65 11.74 -4.47
C LYS A 42 6.76 11.25 -5.91
N ILE A 43 7.69 10.35 -6.16
CA ILE A 43 7.76 9.61 -7.42
C ILE A 43 6.83 8.40 -7.33
N GLN A 44 5.99 8.22 -8.34
CA GLN A 44 5.10 7.07 -8.46
C GLN A 44 5.46 6.28 -9.71
N PHE A 45 5.43 4.95 -9.60
CA PHE A 45 5.55 4.05 -10.74
C PHE A 45 4.21 3.41 -11.04
N TYR A 46 3.76 3.53 -12.28
CA TYR A 46 2.55 2.91 -12.79
C TYR A 46 2.92 1.76 -13.71
N ILE A 47 2.57 0.54 -13.30
CA ILE A 47 2.74 -0.65 -14.11
C ILE A 47 1.75 -0.58 -15.29
N ASN A 48 2.24 -0.86 -16.50
CA ASN A 48 1.39 -0.89 -17.67
C ASN A 48 0.59 -2.19 -17.77
N ARG A 49 -0.53 -2.15 -18.50
CA ARG A 49 -1.48 -3.27 -18.62
C ARG A 49 -0.83 -4.60 -19.01
N THR A 50 0.16 -4.58 -19.89
CA THR A 50 0.89 -5.79 -20.30
C THR A 50 1.58 -6.47 -19.11
N LEU A 51 2.34 -5.72 -18.32
CA LEU A 51 3.04 -6.28 -17.17
C LEU A 51 2.09 -6.63 -16.02
N SER A 52 1.01 -5.85 -15.84
CA SER A 52 -0.05 -6.21 -14.89
C SER A 52 -0.68 -7.57 -15.22
N ALA A 53 -1.01 -7.82 -16.50
CA ALA A 53 -1.58 -9.10 -16.93
C ALA A 53 -0.61 -10.27 -16.70
N VAL A 54 0.70 -10.06 -16.88
CA VAL A 54 1.70 -11.08 -16.56
C VAL A 54 1.72 -11.35 -15.04
N ALA A 55 1.67 -10.31 -14.21
CA ALA A 55 1.68 -10.45 -12.76
C ALA A 55 0.48 -11.25 -12.23
N GLU A 56 -0.70 -11.07 -12.79
CA GLU A 56 -1.93 -11.82 -12.44
C GLU A 56 -1.84 -13.33 -12.71
N ASN A 57 -0.95 -13.74 -13.62
CA ASN A 57 -0.73 -15.14 -13.95
C ASN A 57 0.37 -15.82 -13.12
N ILE A 58 1.08 -15.07 -12.28
CA ILE A 58 2.07 -15.64 -11.37
C ILE A 58 1.35 -16.47 -10.30
N ARG A 59 1.88 -17.67 -10.03
CA ARG A 59 1.38 -18.59 -9.00
C ARG A 59 2.47 -18.81 -7.96
N PHE A 60 2.10 -18.73 -6.70
CA PHE A 60 3.00 -19.00 -5.58
C PHE A 60 2.63 -20.34 -4.94
N ALA A 61 3.63 -21.03 -4.40
CA ALA A 61 3.43 -22.20 -3.56
C ALA A 61 4.44 -22.13 -2.41
N VAL A 62 3.96 -22.28 -1.18
CA VAL A 62 4.82 -22.28 0.01
C VAL A 62 5.10 -23.73 0.40
N TYR A 63 6.35 -24.05 0.68
CA TYR A 63 6.77 -25.36 1.17
C TYR A 63 7.39 -25.23 2.55
N ARG A 64 7.00 -26.09 3.49
CA ARG A 64 7.61 -26.22 4.81
C ARG A 64 8.03 -27.67 5.01
N ASN A 65 9.31 -27.88 5.32
CA ASN A 65 9.88 -29.22 5.51
C ASN A 65 9.59 -30.19 4.33
N GLY A 66 9.62 -29.66 3.09
CA GLY A 66 9.36 -30.45 1.88
C GLY A 66 7.87 -30.71 1.56
N GLN A 67 6.94 -30.23 2.39
CA GLN A 67 5.50 -30.37 2.17
C GLN A 67 4.89 -29.04 1.72
N LYS A 68 4.02 -29.09 0.70
CA LYS A 68 3.25 -27.92 0.25
C LYS A 68 2.29 -27.51 1.36
N VAL A 69 2.32 -26.24 1.74
CA VAL A 69 1.39 -25.63 2.68
C VAL A 69 0.18 -25.14 1.89
N ASP A 70 -1.03 -25.51 2.31
CA ASP A 70 -2.26 -25.05 1.66
C ASP A 70 -2.52 -23.56 1.94
N ASP A 71 -3.01 -22.87 0.91
CA ASP A 71 -3.22 -21.42 0.87
C ASP A 71 -4.31 -20.93 1.86
N THR A 72 -5.06 -21.82 2.50
CA THR A 72 -6.17 -21.50 3.41
C THR A 72 -5.74 -21.14 4.83
N THR A 73 -4.45 -21.27 5.17
CA THR A 73 -3.97 -20.84 6.49
C THR A 73 -3.67 -19.34 6.45
N SER A 74 -4.71 -18.51 6.61
CA SER A 74 -4.51 -17.15 7.10
C SER A 74 -3.62 -17.24 8.35
N PRO A 75 -2.55 -16.44 8.48
CA PRO A 75 -1.75 -16.45 9.68
C PRO A 75 -2.69 -16.14 10.85
N SER A 76 -2.94 -17.14 11.71
CA SER A 76 -3.61 -16.90 12.97
C SER A 76 -2.74 -15.89 13.72
N THR A 77 -3.26 -14.70 13.96
CA THR A 77 -2.66 -13.80 14.94
C THR A 77 -2.46 -14.60 16.22
N PRO A 78 -1.29 -14.53 16.89
CA PRO A 78 -1.14 -15.13 18.21
C PRO A 78 -2.27 -14.57 19.07
N SER A 79 -3.09 -15.44 19.67
CA SER A 79 -4.05 -15.02 20.69
C SER A 79 -3.22 -14.42 21.82
N GLU A 80 -3.17 -13.08 21.90
CA GLU A 80 -2.76 -12.40 23.13
C GLU A 80 -3.65 -12.99 24.23
N GLY A 81 -3.03 -13.74 25.14
CA GLY A 81 -3.67 -14.19 26.36
C GLY A 81 -4.06 -12.97 27.16
N GLY A 82 -5.32 -12.55 27.01
CA GLY A 82 -5.95 -11.54 27.85
C GLY A 82 -6.04 -12.11 29.26
N GLY A 83 -5.15 -11.65 30.13
CA GLY A 83 -5.26 -11.85 31.56
C GLY A 83 -6.60 -11.32 32.06
N GLU A 84 -7.26 -12.13 32.88
CA GLU A 84 -8.51 -11.78 33.55
C GLU A 84 -8.32 -10.55 34.43
N GLN A 85 -9.12 -9.51 34.20
CA GLN A 85 -9.45 -8.54 35.24
C GLN A 85 -10.97 -8.40 35.30
N PRO A 86 -11.64 -9.06 36.24
CA PRO A 86 -12.99 -8.68 36.64
C PRO A 86 -12.88 -7.65 37.76
N GLY A 87 -13.18 -6.39 37.43
CA GLY A 87 -13.60 -5.41 38.42
C GLY A 87 -15.10 -5.50 38.62
N GLY A 88 -15.56 -5.70 39.86
CA GLY A 88 -16.94 -5.37 40.24
C GLY A 88 -17.59 -6.21 41.36
N SER A 89 -17.34 -5.83 42.61
CA SER A 89 -18.31 -5.89 43.73
C SER A 89 -17.95 -4.69 44.64
N GLY A 90 -18.82 -3.78 45.06
CA GLY A 90 -20.20 -3.93 45.49
C GLY A 90 -20.23 -4.28 46.98
N GLY A 91 -20.24 -3.27 47.88
CA GLY A 91 -20.63 -3.48 49.29
C GLY A 91 -19.93 -2.64 50.36
N LEU A 92 -20.74 -1.80 51.01
CA LEU A 92 -20.64 -1.11 52.32
C LEU A 92 -19.83 0.20 52.40
#